data_AF-G3MGV8-F1
#
_entry.id   AF-G3MGV8-F1
#
_cell.length_a   1.000
_cell.length_b   1.000
_cell.length_c   1.000
_cell.angle_alpha   90.00
_cell.angle_beta   90.00
_cell.angle_gamma   90.00
#
_symmetry.space_group_name_H-M   'P 1'
#
loop_
_entity.id
_entity.type
_entity.pdbx_description
1 polymer ?
#
loop_
_entity_poly.entity_id
_entity_poly.type
_entity_poly.pdbx_seq_one_letter_code
_entity_poly.pdbx_strand_id
1 'polypeptide(L)'
;RRKTSVSGNAAEVFRTIDGVFIGKHFPDDAVRSTLAYKPRPGDLFIVSYPKCGTRWMQSIVYNILMDAEESSGPLDIVLRLPFLELQGGEAAMYGPRPAAFKTHLSFQKHPYSPDAKYIYITRNPYDCCVSFYYHTRNIQSYGFENGTFDEFFELFLQGRVDFGDYFENVLSWYAHRNDPNVLFLTYEDLKRDTVQGILKIAVFIGEDKAKKLSDDPELLKRIVRNTSVENMTKKVPVSHQPPKLEDMSESDLGKRLRPELLKGVRTVIDFARKPRTGEFIRKGQVGDWRNHFSPEQIRRMRERIAEATAGTDLMSLWKGVDIP
;
A
#
# COMPACT_ATOMS: atom_id res chain seq x y z
N ARG A 1 0.46 32.59 22.42
CA ARG A 1 -0.64 31.66 22.04
C ARG A 1 -1.25 32.11 20.71
N ARG A 2 -0.68 31.69 19.57
CA ARG A 2 -1.31 31.87 18.25
C ARG A 2 -1.95 30.53 17.88
N LYS A 3 -3.28 30.48 17.88
CA LYS A 3 -4.04 29.40 17.23
C LYS A 3 -3.83 29.59 15.73
N THR A 4 -2.98 28.80 15.12
CA THR A 4 -3.02 28.57 13.67
C THR A 4 -4.29 27.78 13.40
N SER A 5 -5.34 28.47 12.97
CA SER A 5 -6.52 27.81 12.40
C SER A 5 -6.08 27.16 11.10
N VAL A 6 -6.02 25.82 11.09
CA VAL A 6 -5.96 25.04 9.85
C VAL A 6 -7.26 25.31 9.12
N SER A 7 -7.26 26.29 8.22
CA SER A 7 -8.41 26.67 7.39
C SER A 7 -8.47 25.73 6.19
N GLY A 8 -9.08 24.57 6.41
CA GLY A 8 -9.34 23.55 5.41
C GLY A 8 -9.93 22.33 6.12
N ASN A 9 -11.02 21.80 5.60
CA ASN A 9 -11.99 20.95 6.31
C ASN A 9 -11.48 19.50 6.55
N ALA A 10 -10.28 19.32 7.12
CA ALA A 10 -9.70 17.99 7.36
C ALA A 10 -10.58 17.13 8.29
N ALA A 11 -11.38 17.75 9.16
CA ALA A 11 -12.36 17.07 10.01
C ALA A 11 -13.54 16.47 9.22
N GLU A 12 -13.78 16.92 7.98
CA GLU A 12 -14.87 16.39 7.15
C GLU A 12 -14.46 15.21 6.27
N VAL A 13 -13.18 14.94 6.07
CA VAL A 13 -12.71 13.96 5.08
C VAL A 13 -12.31 12.63 5.71
N PHE A 14 -11.88 12.63 6.96
CA PHE A 14 -11.50 11.42 7.70
C PHE A 14 -12.50 11.11 8.81
N ARG A 15 -12.61 9.84 9.17
CA ARG A 15 -13.44 9.34 10.28
C ARG A 15 -12.80 8.12 10.92
N THR A 16 -13.29 7.73 12.09
CA THR A 16 -12.88 6.48 12.75
C THR A 16 -13.96 5.43 12.59
N ILE A 17 -13.59 4.23 12.14
CA ILE A 17 -14.45 3.05 12.06
C ILE A 17 -13.79 1.96 12.91
N ASP A 18 -14.41 1.59 14.03
CA ASP A 18 -13.95 0.54 14.95
C ASP A 18 -12.46 0.68 15.37
N GLY A 19 -12.02 1.93 15.52
CA GLY A 19 -10.66 2.32 15.90
C GLY A 19 -9.66 2.42 14.74
N VAL A 20 -10.11 2.32 13.49
CA VAL A 20 -9.30 2.61 12.29
C VAL A 20 -9.61 4.03 11.81
N PHE A 21 -8.61 4.91 11.82
CA PHE A 21 -8.74 6.27 11.29
C PHE A 21 -8.50 6.28 9.78
N ILE A 22 -9.53 6.63 8.99
CA ILE A 22 -9.53 6.44 7.54
C ILE A 22 -10.44 7.45 6.83
N GLY A 23 -10.20 7.67 5.54
CA GLY A 23 -10.91 8.59 4.69
C GLY A 23 -12.33 8.15 4.40
N LYS A 24 -13.22 9.10 4.21
CA LYS A 24 -14.66 8.82 4.04
C LYS A 24 -15.00 8.04 2.76
N HIS A 25 -14.06 7.95 1.84
CA HIS A 25 -14.19 7.25 0.57
C HIS A 25 -14.12 5.72 0.72
N PHE A 26 -13.68 5.19 1.86
CA PHE A 26 -13.78 3.78 2.19
C PHE A 26 -15.20 3.44 2.68
N PRO A 27 -15.85 2.37 2.20
CA PRO A 27 -17.16 1.95 2.72
C PRO A 27 -17.06 1.41 4.15
N ASP A 28 -17.98 1.84 5.00
CA ASP A 28 -18.06 1.40 6.40
C ASP A 28 -18.16 -0.11 6.55
N ASP A 29 -19.03 -0.74 5.75
CA ASP A 29 -19.26 -2.18 5.78
C ASP A 29 -18.06 -2.97 5.25
N ALA A 30 -17.34 -2.43 4.25
CA ALA A 30 -16.11 -3.03 3.74
C ALA A 30 -15.01 -3.04 4.81
N VAL A 31 -14.83 -1.92 5.52
CA VAL A 31 -13.86 -1.82 6.63
C VAL A 31 -14.23 -2.79 7.75
N ARG A 32 -15.50 -2.80 8.22
CA ARG A 32 -15.94 -3.73 9.27
C ARG A 32 -15.81 -5.19 8.88
N SER A 33 -16.20 -5.54 7.65
CA SER A 33 -16.04 -6.88 7.09
C SER A 33 -14.57 -7.29 7.02
N THR A 34 -13.67 -6.35 6.70
CA THR A 34 -12.23 -6.61 6.71
C THR A 34 -11.73 -6.91 8.11
N LEU A 35 -12.11 -6.11 9.11
CA LEU A 35 -11.73 -6.33 10.51
C LEU A 35 -12.27 -7.66 11.06
N ALA A 36 -13.42 -8.10 10.59
CA ALA A 36 -14.05 -9.37 10.97
C ALA A 36 -13.56 -10.59 10.15
N TYR A 37 -12.74 -10.38 9.11
CA TYR A 37 -12.25 -11.46 8.27
C TYR A 37 -11.46 -12.47 9.11
N LYS A 38 -11.56 -13.75 8.75
CA LYS A 38 -10.75 -14.81 9.37
C LYS A 38 -9.80 -15.36 8.33
N PRO A 39 -8.49 -15.08 8.43
CA PRO A 39 -7.53 -15.59 7.47
C PRO A 39 -7.57 -17.11 7.40
N ARG A 40 -7.51 -17.63 6.18
CA ARG A 40 -7.46 -19.06 5.89
C ARG A 40 -6.01 -19.51 5.72
N PRO A 41 -5.71 -20.81 5.93
CA PRO A 41 -4.39 -21.34 5.65
C PRO A 41 -3.92 -21.02 4.22
N GLY A 42 -2.70 -20.50 4.12
CA GLY A 42 -2.08 -20.10 2.85
C GLY A 42 -2.62 -18.80 2.25
N ASP A 43 -3.41 -18.02 2.99
CA ASP A 43 -3.69 -16.63 2.63
C ASP A 43 -2.38 -15.82 2.70
N LEU A 44 -2.17 -14.93 1.72
CA LEU A 44 -0.99 -14.07 1.66
C LEU A 44 -1.42 -12.61 1.74
N PHE A 45 -0.93 -11.86 2.72
CA PHE A 45 -1.22 -10.44 2.87
C PHE A 45 -0.02 -9.59 2.49
N ILE A 46 -0.27 -8.55 1.69
CA ILE A 46 0.65 -7.47 1.38
C ILE A 46 0.25 -6.30 2.26
N VAL A 47 1.05 -6.05 3.29
CA VAL A 47 0.79 -5.05 4.31
C VAL A 47 1.82 -3.93 4.20
N SER A 48 1.37 -2.71 4.42
CA SER A 48 2.26 -1.53 4.47
C SER A 48 1.49 -0.36 5.05
N TYR A 49 2.16 0.59 5.71
CA TYR A 49 1.59 1.92 5.81
C TYR A 49 1.45 2.54 4.40
N PRO A 50 0.43 3.39 4.13
CA PRO A 50 0.29 4.02 2.82
C PRO A 50 1.60 4.61 2.33
N LYS A 51 1.88 4.42 1.04
CA LYS A 51 3.02 5.02 0.32
C LYS A 51 4.40 4.47 0.67
N CYS A 52 4.46 3.34 1.37
CA CYS A 52 5.69 2.59 1.59
C CYS A 52 6.07 1.61 0.46
N GLY A 53 5.46 1.72 -0.73
CA GLY A 53 5.79 0.87 -1.88
C GLY A 53 4.81 -0.26 -2.17
N THR A 54 3.60 -0.21 -1.61
CA THR A 54 2.55 -1.23 -1.77
C THR A 54 2.27 -1.61 -3.23
N ARG A 55 2.23 -0.62 -4.14
CA ARG A 55 1.99 -0.88 -5.57
C ARG A 55 3.11 -1.72 -6.20
N TRP A 56 4.35 -1.46 -5.80
CA TRP A 56 5.50 -2.22 -6.28
C TRP A 56 5.48 -3.65 -5.73
N MET A 57 5.18 -3.80 -4.43
CA MET A 57 5.02 -5.11 -3.81
C MET A 57 3.88 -5.91 -4.44
N GLN A 58 2.72 -5.30 -4.67
CA GLN A 58 1.62 -5.90 -5.44
C GLN A 58 2.08 -6.37 -6.82
N SER A 59 2.86 -5.56 -7.54
CA SER A 59 3.37 -5.94 -8.85
C SER A 59 4.34 -7.13 -8.77
N ILE A 60 5.24 -7.16 -7.80
CA ILE A 60 6.16 -8.28 -7.56
C ILE A 60 5.39 -9.56 -7.25
N VAL A 61 4.52 -9.52 -6.25
CA VAL A 61 3.73 -10.70 -5.83
C VAL A 61 2.85 -11.20 -6.97
N TYR A 62 2.19 -10.29 -7.72
CA TYR A 62 1.42 -10.68 -8.90
C TYR A 62 2.26 -11.46 -9.91
N ASN A 63 3.42 -10.92 -10.29
CA ASN A 63 4.28 -11.53 -11.29
C ASN A 63 4.88 -12.87 -10.80
N ILE A 64 5.14 -13.04 -9.50
CA ILE A 64 5.57 -14.32 -8.94
C ILE A 64 4.44 -15.35 -8.98
N LEU A 65 3.22 -14.95 -8.59
CA LEU A 65 2.09 -15.87 -8.55
C LEU A 65 1.61 -16.29 -9.94
N MET A 66 1.69 -15.38 -10.91
CA MET A 66 1.22 -15.57 -12.29
C MET A 66 2.36 -15.88 -13.27
N ASP A 67 3.56 -16.21 -12.79
CA ASP A 67 4.70 -16.60 -13.65
C ASP A 67 5.03 -15.56 -14.76
N ALA A 68 4.93 -14.28 -14.39
CA ALA A 68 5.09 -13.11 -15.27
C ALA A 68 4.18 -13.09 -16.51
N GLU A 69 3.06 -13.82 -16.48
CA GLU A 69 2.01 -13.72 -17.50
C GLU A 69 1.37 -12.33 -17.49
N GLU A 70 0.98 -11.86 -18.68
CA GLU A 70 0.28 -10.59 -18.78
C GLU A 70 -1.13 -10.70 -18.20
N SER A 71 -1.51 -9.72 -17.39
CA SER A 71 -2.87 -9.64 -16.88
C SER A 71 -3.84 -9.50 -18.05
N SER A 72 -4.96 -10.22 -18.00
CA SER A 72 -6.05 -10.09 -18.99
C SER A 72 -6.80 -8.76 -18.90
N GLY A 73 -6.30 -7.79 -18.12
CA GLY A 73 -6.86 -6.45 -17.93
C GLY A 73 -6.81 -5.98 -16.48
N PRO A 74 -7.19 -4.71 -16.21
CA PRO A 74 -7.20 -4.13 -14.85
C PRO A 74 -8.03 -4.94 -13.86
N LEU A 75 -9.12 -5.57 -14.32
CA LEU A 75 -9.99 -6.36 -13.47
C LEU A 75 -9.31 -7.61 -12.89
N ASP A 76 -8.46 -8.28 -13.67
CA ASP A 76 -7.75 -9.48 -13.20
C ASP A 76 -6.86 -9.17 -11.98
N ILE A 77 -6.19 -8.02 -12.00
CA ILE A 77 -5.39 -7.53 -10.87
C ILE A 77 -6.28 -7.25 -9.65
N VAL A 78 -7.43 -6.60 -9.84
CA VAL A 78 -8.37 -6.27 -8.75
C VAL A 78 -8.93 -7.53 -8.07
N LEU A 79 -9.15 -8.61 -8.83
CA LEU A 79 -9.68 -9.86 -8.28
C LEU A 79 -8.60 -10.71 -7.59
N ARG A 80 -7.34 -10.65 -8.06
CA ARG A 80 -6.23 -11.43 -7.49
C ARG A 80 -5.51 -10.73 -6.34
N LEU A 81 -5.55 -9.40 -6.32
CA LEU A 81 -4.91 -8.53 -5.34
C LEU A 81 -5.87 -7.52 -4.70
N PRO A 82 -7.01 -7.97 -4.14
CA PRO A 82 -8.01 -7.05 -3.63
C PRO A 82 -7.49 -6.21 -2.47
N PHE A 83 -7.98 -4.97 -2.38
CA PHE A 83 -7.75 -4.07 -1.27
C PHE A 83 -8.92 -4.20 -0.29
N LEU A 84 -8.69 -4.91 0.82
CA LEU A 84 -9.78 -5.39 1.68
C LEU A 84 -10.61 -4.23 2.25
N GLU A 85 -9.98 -3.16 2.70
CA GLU A 85 -10.66 -2.00 3.29
C GLU A 85 -11.60 -1.30 2.30
N LEU A 86 -11.35 -1.45 1.00
CA LEU A 86 -12.19 -0.90 -0.07
C LEU A 86 -13.22 -1.91 -0.58
N GLN A 87 -12.94 -3.22 -0.45
CA GLN A 87 -13.71 -4.30 -1.10
C GLN A 87 -14.47 -5.22 -0.13
N GLY A 88 -14.16 -5.17 1.16
CA GLY A 88 -14.65 -6.10 2.20
C GLY A 88 -13.76 -7.34 2.37
N GLY A 89 -13.91 -8.02 3.50
CA GLY A 89 -13.25 -9.31 3.77
C GLY A 89 -13.69 -10.41 2.80
N GLU A 90 -14.92 -10.33 2.29
CA GLU A 90 -15.44 -11.25 1.28
C GLU A 90 -14.67 -11.20 -0.05
N ALA A 91 -13.90 -10.14 -0.29
CA ALA A 91 -12.98 -10.05 -1.42
C ALA A 91 -11.99 -11.22 -1.49
N ALA A 92 -11.69 -11.85 -0.35
CA ALA A 92 -10.89 -13.06 -0.32
C ALA A 92 -11.52 -14.25 -1.09
N MET A 93 -12.80 -14.14 -1.48
CA MET A 93 -13.55 -15.13 -2.25
C MET A 93 -13.65 -14.81 -3.75
N TYR A 94 -13.00 -13.74 -4.25
CA TYR A 94 -13.13 -13.31 -5.65
C TYR A 94 -12.62 -14.29 -6.71
N GLY A 95 -11.69 -15.20 -6.42
CA GLY A 95 -11.07 -15.94 -7.52
C GLY A 95 -10.16 -17.10 -7.15
N PRO A 96 -9.50 -17.69 -8.17
CA PRO A 96 -8.67 -18.87 -8.02
C PRO A 96 -7.47 -18.58 -7.13
N ARG A 97 -7.20 -19.49 -6.20
CA ARG A 97 -6.01 -19.46 -5.35
C ARG A 97 -4.78 -19.91 -6.18
N PRO A 98 -3.57 -19.43 -5.83
CA PRO A 98 -3.25 -18.51 -4.74
C PRO A 98 -3.64 -17.06 -5.06
N ALA A 99 -4.28 -16.40 -4.09
CA ALA A 99 -4.56 -14.96 -4.11
C ALA A 99 -3.75 -14.28 -3.02
N ALA A 100 -3.48 -12.98 -3.18
CA ALA A 100 -2.86 -12.18 -2.13
C ALA A 100 -3.70 -10.92 -1.86
N PHE A 101 -3.67 -10.39 -0.65
CA PHE A 101 -4.59 -9.33 -0.22
C PHE A 101 -3.82 -8.10 0.18
N LYS A 102 -4.21 -6.93 -0.32
CA LYS A 102 -3.65 -5.66 0.11
C LYS A 102 -4.39 -5.16 1.35
N THR A 103 -3.64 -4.63 2.31
CA THR A 103 -4.15 -3.90 3.47
C THR A 103 -3.15 -2.85 3.96
N HIS A 104 -3.64 -1.86 4.69
CA HIS A 104 -2.86 -0.85 5.40
C HIS A 104 -3.09 -0.84 6.92
N LEU A 105 -3.80 -1.83 7.45
CA LEU A 105 -4.09 -1.94 8.89
C LEU A 105 -2.82 -2.13 9.73
N SER A 106 -2.81 -1.51 10.91
CA SER A 106 -1.82 -1.83 11.95
C SER A 106 -2.04 -3.24 12.47
N PHE A 107 -1.00 -3.85 13.05
CA PHE A 107 -1.04 -5.24 13.48
C PHE A 107 -2.22 -5.53 14.42
N GLN A 108 -2.49 -4.64 15.38
CA GLN A 108 -3.57 -4.84 16.37
C GLN A 108 -4.97 -4.80 15.77
N LYS A 109 -5.13 -4.19 14.59
CA LYS A 109 -6.40 -4.12 13.86
C LYS A 109 -6.48 -5.16 12.75
N HIS A 110 -5.36 -5.81 12.43
CA HIS A 110 -5.26 -6.71 11.31
C HIS A 110 -5.81 -8.10 11.68
N PRO A 111 -6.61 -8.73 10.79
CA PRO A 111 -6.94 -10.15 10.93
C PRO A 111 -5.70 -11.03 10.89
N TYR A 112 -5.27 -11.53 12.05
CA TYR A 112 -4.08 -12.35 12.18
C TYR A 112 -4.42 -13.84 12.31
N SER A 113 -3.64 -14.69 11.63
CA SER A 113 -3.62 -16.14 11.79
C SER A 113 -2.19 -16.66 11.61
N PRO A 114 -1.72 -17.59 12.46
CA PRO A 114 -0.41 -18.22 12.28
C PRO A 114 -0.30 -19.01 10.97
N ASP A 115 -1.43 -19.43 10.38
CA ASP A 115 -1.48 -20.23 9.14
C ASP A 115 -1.50 -19.38 7.86
N ALA A 116 -1.57 -18.05 8.00
CA ALA A 116 -1.47 -17.10 6.90
C ALA A 116 -0.07 -16.46 6.88
N LYS A 117 0.32 -15.90 5.74
CA LYS A 117 1.62 -15.23 5.52
C LYS A 117 1.43 -13.74 5.33
N TYR A 118 2.36 -12.95 5.89
CA TYR A 118 2.29 -11.48 5.86
C TYR A 118 3.60 -10.91 5.32
N ILE A 119 3.55 -10.22 4.18
CA ILE A 119 4.66 -9.42 3.69
C ILE A 119 4.41 -7.98 4.12
N TYR A 120 5.19 -7.49 5.08
CA TYR A 120 5.14 -6.11 5.52
C TYR A 120 6.27 -5.31 4.85
N ILE A 121 5.94 -4.28 4.07
CA ILE A 121 6.91 -3.36 3.48
C ILE A 121 6.78 -1.95 4.06
N THR A 122 7.89 -1.43 4.58
CA THR A 122 8.01 -0.06 5.08
C THR A 122 8.97 0.77 4.23
N ARG A 123 8.98 2.08 4.44
CA ARG A 123 9.85 3.06 3.78
C ARG A 123 10.22 4.15 4.77
N ASN A 124 11.37 4.79 4.59
CA ASN A 124 11.79 5.87 5.48
C ASN A 124 10.69 6.95 5.64
N PRO A 125 10.51 7.51 6.85
CA PRO A 125 9.38 8.39 7.16
C PRO A 125 9.39 9.67 6.31
N TYR A 126 10.56 10.17 5.92
CA TYR A 126 10.70 11.40 5.13
C TYR A 126 10.15 11.23 3.71
N ASP A 127 10.61 10.23 2.97
CA ASP A 127 10.10 9.95 1.62
C ASP A 127 8.66 9.45 1.65
N CYS A 128 8.25 8.73 2.70
CA CYS A 128 6.87 8.35 2.91
C CYS A 128 5.98 9.59 3.01
N CYS A 129 6.35 10.57 3.85
CA CYS A 129 5.62 11.83 4.02
C CYS A 129 5.46 12.59 2.69
N VAL A 130 6.54 12.77 1.91
CA VAL A 130 6.46 13.42 0.59
C VAL A 130 5.55 12.63 -0.36
N SER A 131 5.70 11.31 -0.41
CA SER A 131 4.87 10.49 -1.29
C SER A 131 3.40 10.51 -0.90
N PHE A 132 3.08 10.71 0.38
CA PHE A 132 1.72 10.78 0.89
C PHE A 132 1.09 12.14 0.67
N TYR A 133 1.87 13.22 0.76
CA TYR A 133 1.42 14.54 0.35
C TYR A 133 0.88 14.53 -1.10
N TYR A 134 1.69 14.07 -2.06
CA TYR A 134 1.24 14.02 -3.46
C TYR A 134 0.07 13.04 -3.65
N HIS A 135 0.02 11.92 -2.94
CA HIS A 135 -1.13 11.01 -3.05
C HIS A 135 -2.43 11.66 -2.61
N THR A 136 -2.39 12.39 -1.50
CA THR A 136 -3.54 13.07 -0.90
C THR A 136 -3.98 14.24 -1.78
N ARG A 137 -3.01 15.04 -2.25
CA ARG A 137 -3.25 16.16 -3.17
C ARG A 137 -3.82 15.72 -4.52
N ASN A 138 -3.34 14.60 -5.05
CA ASN A 138 -3.68 14.15 -6.40
C ASN A 138 -5.01 13.38 -6.47
N ILE A 139 -5.62 13.02 -5.34
CA ILE A 139 -6.87 12.26 -5.30
C ILE A 139 -7.97 13.16 -4.74
N GLN A 140 -8.92 13.53 -5.60
CA GLN A 140 -10.00 14.47 -5.29
C GLN A 140 -10.84 14.09 -4.07
N SER A 141 -10.92 12.78 -3.74
CA SER A 141 -11.65 12.31 -2.56
C SER A 141 -11.11 12.81 -1.23
N TYR A 142 -9.88 13.31 -1.19
CA TYR A 142 -9.31 13.89 0.02
C TYR A 142 -9.60 15.38 0.19
N GLY A 143 -10.13 16.06 -0.85
CA GLY A 143 -10.38 17.51 -0.79
C GLY A 143 -9.14 18.34 -0.43
N PHE A 144 -7.96 17.90 -0.90
CA PHE A 144 -6.65 18.47 -0.57
C PHE A 144 -5.87 18.95 -1.80
N GLU A 145 -6.54 19.21 -2.91
CA GLU A 145 -5.95 19.52 -4.23
C GLU A 145 -5.08 20.78 -4.22
N ASN A 146 -5.50 21.76 -3.41
CA ASN A 146 -4.81 23.03 -3.21
C ASN A 146 -3.97 23.08 -1.92
N GLY A 147 -3.91 21.97 -1.19
CA GLY A 147 -3.15 21.89 0.05
C GLY A 147 -1.65 21.94 -0.20
N THR A 148 -0.93 22.58 0.72
CA THR A 148 0.53 22.72 0.69
C THR A 148 1.23 21.55 1.37
N PHE A 149 2.53 21.40 1.10
CA PHE A 149 3.34 20.42 1.81
C PHE A 149 3.43 20.72 3.32
N ASP A 150 3.47 22.01 3.69
CA ASP A 150 3.52 22.44 5.09
C ASP A 150 2.27 22.01 5.87
N GLU A 151 1.09 22.22 5.30
CA GLU A 151 -0.17 21.77 5.90
C GLU A 151 -0.23 20.25 6.01
N PHE A 152 0.20 19.54 4.96
CA PHE A 152 0.22 18.08 4.98
C PHE A 152 1.21 17.53 6.01
N PHE A 153 2.37 18.18 6.17
CA PHE A 153 3.37 17.79 7.15
C PHE A 153 2.83 17.85 8.58
N GLU A 154 2.02 18.87 8.92
CA GLU A 154 1.32 18.93 10.21
C GLU A 154 0.35 17.76 10.40
N LEU A 155 -0.44 17.44 9.37
CA LEU A 155 -1.37 16.31 9.42
C LEU A 155 -0.62 14.98 9.60
N PHE A 156 0.50 14.79 8.89
CA PHE A 156 1.32 13.59 8.97
C PHE A 156 1.94 13.43 10.36
N LEU A 157 2.54 14.48 10.94
CA LEU A 157 3.12 14.43 12.28
C LEU A 157 2.09 14.12 13.38
N GLN A 158 0.84 14.57 13.20
CA GLN A 158 -0.25 14.35 14.14
C GLN A 158 -0.98 13.01 13.92
N GLY A 159 -0.57 12.20 12.93
CA GLY A 159 -1.29 10.97 12.55
C GLY A 159 -2.71 11.23 12.03
N ARG A 160 -3.00 12.44 11.55
CA ARG A 160 -4.32 12.86 11.04
C ARG A 160 -4.41 12.68 9.53
N VAL A 161 -3.96 11.52 9.06
CA VAL A 161 -4.00 11.07 7.67
C VAL A 161 -4.52 9.64 7.62
N ASP A 162 -4.79 9.14 6.42
CA ASP A 162 -5.28 7.77 6.20
C ASP A 162 -4.41 6.73 6.93
N PHE A 163 -5.07 5.86 7.70
CA PHE A 163 -4.46 4.81 8.54
C PHE A 163 -3.68 5.29 9.77
N GLY A 164 -3.83 6.57 10.14
CA GLY A 164 -3.39 7.10 11.43
C GLY A 164 -1.91 7.50 11.46
N ASP A 165 -1.27 7.26 12.59
CA ASP A 165 0.14 7.59 12.80
C ASP A 165 1.07 6.56 12.13
N TYR A 166 2.04 7.06 11.36
CA TYR A 166 3.03 6.24 10.67
C TYR A 166 3.85 5.37 11.64
N PHE A 167 4.29 5.94 12.76
CA PHE A 167 5.17 5.26 13.71
C PHE A 167 4.41 4.19 14.48
N GLU A 168 3.19 4.46 14.92
CA GLU A 168 2.30 3.46 15.54
C GLU A 168 2.07 2.27 14.59
N ASN A 169 1.80 2.54 13.31
CA ASN A 169 1.58 1.50 12.31
C ASN A 169 2.83 0.64 12.10
N VAL A 170 3.99 1.26 11.80
CA VAL A 170 5.22 0.49 11.55
C VAL A 170 5.72 -0.23 12.79
N LEU A 171 5.65 0.37 13.98
CA LEU A 171 6.08 -0.26 15.24
C LEU A 171 5.19 -1.47 15.58
N SER A 172 3.88 -1.38 15.29
CA SER A 172 2.97 -2.51 15.51
C SER A 172 3.41 -3.76 14.76
N TRP A 173 3.82 -3.63 13.50
CA TRP A 173 4.33 -4.74 12.70
C TRP A 173 5.79 -5.07 12.99
N TYR A 174 6.58 -4.08 13.39
CA TYR A 174 8.00 -4.26 13.71
C TYR A 174 8.19 -5.19 14.92
N ALA A 175 7.27 -5.17 15.90
CA ALA A 175 7.26 -6.12 17.01
C ALA A 175 7.18 -7.59 16.54
N HIS A 176 6.54 -7.83 15.40
CA HIS A 176 6.29 -9.15 14.80
C HIS A 176 7.25 -9.49 13.64
N ARG A 177 8.28 -8.65 13.41
CA ARG A 177 9.19 -8.80 12.25
C ARG A 177 9.96 -10.12 12.19
N ASN A 178 10.07 -10.81 13.32
CA ASN A 178 10.77 -12.08 13.47
C ASN A 178 9.82 -13.27 13.55
N ASP A 179 8.51 -13.05 13.46
CA ASP A 179 7.54 -14.13 13.42
C ASP A 179 7.74 -14.94 12.13
N PRO A 180 7.64 -16.28 12.17
CA PRO A 180 7.98 -17.14 11.03
C PRO A 180 7.09 -16.91 9.81
N ASN A 181 5.89 -16.37 10.02
CA ASN A 181 4.91 -16.06 9.00
C ASN A 181 4.88 -14.57 8.62
N VAL A 182 5.88 -13.78 9.02
CA VAL A 182 6.03 -12.36 8.66
C VAL A 182 7.34 -12.13 7.92
N LEU A 183 7.27 -11.62 6.69
CA LEU A 183 8.41 -11.12 5.95
C LEU A 183 8.42 -9.59 6.03
N PHE A 184 9.35 -9.06 6.81
CA PHE A 184 9.54 -7.61 6.97
C PHE A 184 10.60 -7.09 5.99
N LEU A 185 10.26 -6.07 5.20
CA LEU A 185 11.09 -5.48 4.16
C LEU A 185 11.10 -3.95 4.22
N THR A 186 12.18 -3.35 3.74
CA THR A 186 12.24 -1.91 3.47
C THR A 186 12.23 -1.65 1.96
N TYR A 187 11.61 -0.55 1.55
CA TYR A 187 11.61 -0.08 0.17
C TYR A 187 13.05 0.17 -0.31
N GLU A 188 13.90 0.70 0.57
CA GLU A 188 15.28 1.06 0.30
C GLU A 188 16.13 -0.18 -0.01
N ASP A 189 16.02 -1.24 0.79
CA ASP A 189 16.78 -2.48 0.54
C ASP A 189 16.28 -3.19 -0.72
N LEU A 190 14.96 -3.24 -0.92
CA LEU A 190 14.36 -3.81 -2.13
C LEU A 190 14.80 -3.04 -3.39
N LYS A 191 15.02 -1.72 -3.27
CA LYS A 191 15.52 -0.88 -4.37
C LYS A 191 17.02 -1.03 -4.59
N ARG A 192 17.79 -1.26 -3.53
CA ARG A 192 19.24 -1.50 -3.60
C ARG A 192 19.56 -2.82 -4.30
N ASP A 193 18.82 -3.88 -3.98
CA ASP A 193 18.94 -5.17 -4.66
C ASP A 193 17.57 -5.80 -4.92
N THR A 194 16.98 -5.43 -6.06
CA THR A 194 15.65 -5.90 -6.46
C THR A 194 15.63 -7.39 -6.78
N VAL A 195 16.72 -7.95 -7.31
CA VAL A 195 16.78 -9.37 -7.66
C VAL A 195 16.75 -10.22 -6.40
N GLN A 196 17.61 -9.92 -5.43
CA GLN A 196 17.63 -10.65 -4.16
C GLN A 196 16.33 -10.45 -3.37
N GLY A 197 15.75 -9.25 -3.41
CA GLY A 197 14.45 -8.99 -2.81
C GLY A 197 13.33 -9.86 -3.41
N ILE A 198 13.26 -9.99 -4.74
CA ILE A 198 12.29 -10.85 -5.43
C ILE A 198 12.49 -12.32 -5.04
N LEU A 199 13.72 -12.81 -5.01
CA LEU A 199 14.02 -14.19 -4.61
C LEU A 199 13.61 -14.46 -3.16
N LYS A 200 13.90 -13.53 -2.24
CA LYS A 200 13.47 -13.61 -0.83
C LYS A 200 11.95 -13.67 -0.69
N ILE A 201 11.23 -12.85 -1.47
CA ILE A 201 9.76 -12.86 -1.50
C ILE A 201 9.25 -14.21 -2.05
N ALA A 202 9.84 -14.75 -3.12
CA ALA A 202 9.44 -16.03 -3.69
C ALA A 202 9.61 -17.18 -2.68
N VAL A 203 10.75 -17.25 -1.99
CA VAL A 203 11.00 -18.22 -0.90
C VAL A 203 9.93 -18.11 0.19
N PHE A 204 9.63 -16.89 0.62
CA PHE A 204 8.62 -16.68 1.65
C PHE A 204 7.21 -17.10 1.19
N ILE A 205 6.86 -16.85 -0.08
CA ILE A 205 5.57 -17.27 -0.65
C ILE A 205 5.48 -18.81 -0.69
N GLY A 206 6.51 -19.50 -1.17
CA GLY A 206 6.56 -20.96 -1.21
C GLY A 206 7.80 -21.50 -1.92
N GLU A 207 8.27 -22.67 -1.50
CA GLU A 207 9.45 -23.33 -2.07
C GLU A 207 9.27 -23.64 -3.57
N ASP A 208 8.05 -23.96 -4.00
CA ASP A 208 7.72 -24.16 -5.41
C ASP A 208 7.97 -22.90 -6.25
N LYS A 209 7.65 -21.72 -5.72
CA LYS A 209 7.87 -20.43 -6.37
C LYS A 209 9.36 -20.09 -6.41
N ALA A 210 10.07 -20.30 -5.32
CA ALA A 210 11.51 -20.09 -5.27
C ALA A 210 12.24 -20.99 -6.27
N LYS A 211 11.95 -22.30 -6.24
CA LYS A 211 12.55 -23.27 -7.16
C LYS A 211 12.30 -22.89 -8.61
N LYS A 212 11.07 -22.49 -8.96
CA LYS A 212 10.75 -22.07 -10.33
C LYS A 212 11.57 -20.86 -10.79
N LEU A 213 11.79 -19.87 -9.93
CA LEU A 213 12.65 -18.71 -10.27
C LEU A 213 14.14 -19.08 -10.36
N SER A 214 14.58 -20.07 -9.59
CA SER A 214 15.95 -20.60 -9.68
C SER A 214 16.17 -21.43 -10.96
N ASP A 215 15.18 -22.23 -11.35
CA ASP A 215 15.24 -23.11 -12.52
C ASP A 215 15.04 -22.34 -13.85
N ASP A 216 14.33 -21.20 -13.84
CA ASP A 216 14.09 -20.33 -15.00
C ASP A 216 14.61 -18.89 -14.78
N PRO A 217 15.89 -18.62 -15.09
CA PRO A 217 16.46 -17.28 -15.02
C PRO A 217 15.79 -16.25 -15.94
N GLU A 218 15.17 -16.67 -17.04
CA GLU A 218 14.46 -15.77 -17.96
C GLU A 218 13.12 -15.32 -17.38
N LEU A 219 12.43 -16.18 -16.62
CA LEU A 219 11.29 -15.78 -15.80
C LEU A 219 11.70 -14.69 -14.80
N LEU A 220 12.79 -14.89 -14.04
CA LEU A 220 13.27 -13.88 -13.10
C LEU A 220 13.56 -12.53 -13.79
N LYS A 221 14.26 -12.55 -14.94
CA LYS A 221 14.49 -11.33 -15.75
C LYS A 221 13.19 -10.66 -16.19
N ARG A 222 12.19 -11.44 -16.62
CA ARG A 222 10.86 -10.92 -16.97
C ARG A 222 10.17 -10.26 -15.78
N ILE A 223 10.20 -10.87 -14.59
CA ILE A 223 9.63 -10.28 -13.37
C ILE A 223 10.33 -8.96 -13.03
N VAL A 224 11.67 -8.93 -13.03
CA VAL A 224 12.45 -7.71 -12.75
C VAL A 224 12.09 -6.60 -13.74
N ARG A 225 12.01 -6.93 -15.04
CA ARG A 225 11.60 -5.98 -16.08
C ARG A 225 10.18 -5.48 -15.86
N ASN A 226 9.21 -6.37 -15.63
CA ASN A 226 7.80 -6.02 -15.47
C ASN A 226 7.53 -5.15 -14.24
N THR A 227 8.32 -5.31 -13.19
CA THR A 227 8.17 -4.60 -11.91
C THR A 227 9.05 -3.36 -11.81
N SER A 228 9.73 -2.96 -12.88
CA SER A 228 10.48 -1.71 -12.93
C SER A 228 9.54 -0.51 -12.82
N VAL A 229 10.03 0.59 -12.23
CA VAL A 229 9.26 1.84 -12.11
C VAL A 229 8.77 2.30 -13.48
N GLU A 230 9.64 2.27 -14.49
CA GLU A 230 9.33 2.65 -15.87
C GLU A 230 8.14 1.85 -16.44
N ASN A 231 8.19 0.51 -16.33
CA ASN A 231 7.14 -0.33 -16.89
C ASN A 231 5.84 -0.26 -16.08
N MET A 232 5.92 -0.12 -14.76
CA MET A 232 4.73 0.12 -13.94
C MET A 232 4.08 1.46 -14.26
N THR A 233 4.86 2.52 -14.53
CA THR A 233 4.33 3.84 -14.93
C THR A 233 3.60 3.76 -16.27
N LYS A 234 4.17 3.10 -17.28
CA LYS A 234 3.52 2.90 -18.60
C LYS A 234 2.15 2.18 -18.48
N LYS A 235 2.01 1.28 -17.51
CA LYS A 235 0.78 0.49 -17.28
C LYS A 235 -0.27 1.22 -16.41
N VAL A 236 0.03 2.39 -15.86
CA VAL A 236 -0.93 3.21 -15.11
C VAL A 236 -1.26 4.44 -15.96
N PRO A 237 -2.44 4.48 -16.62
CA PRO A 237 -2.79 5.63 -17.44
C PRO A 237 -2.76 6.92 -16.60
N VAL A 238 -2.04 7.93 -17.08
CA VAL A 238 -2.17 9.32 -16.60
C VAL A 238 -3.46 9.87 -17.17
N SER A 239 -4.58 9.34 -16.72
CA SER A 239 -5.85 9.66 -17.35
C SER A 239 -6.58 10.73 -16.56
N HIS A 240 -6.73 11.89 -17.18
CA HIS A 240 -7.72 12.90 -16.83
C HIS A 240 -9.16 12.41 -17.13
N GLN A 241 -9.30 11.18 -17.63
CA GLN A 241 -10.58 10.54 -17.95
C GLN A 241 -10.73 9.22 -17.15
N PRO A 242 -11.88 8.95 -16.51
CA PRO A 242 -12.13 7.67 -15.88
C PRO A 242 -11.95 6.51 -16.87
N PRO A 243 -11.44 5.32 -16.44
CA PRO A 243 -11.49 4.13 -17.28
C PRO A 243 -12.94 3.88 -17.74
N LYS A 244 -13.13 3.58 -19.03
CA LYS A 244 -14.45 3.42 -19.64
C LYS A 244 -15.15 2.18 -19.05
N LEU A 245 -16.48 2.28 -18.87
CA LEU A 245 -17.34 1.19 -18.38
C LEU A 245 -17.24 -0.06 -19.28
N GLU A 246 -17.01 0.18 -20.57
CA GLU A 246 -16.89 -0.83 -21.62
C GLU A 246 -15.64 -1.73 -21.47
N ASP A 247 -14.57 -1.25 -20.82
CA ASP A 247 -13.34 -2.02 -20.57
C ASP A 247 -13.47 -2.95 -19.34
N MET A 248 -14.59 -2.86 -18.62
CA MET A 248 -14.92 -3.64 -17.42
C MET A 248 -16.40 -4.04 -17.48
N SER A 249 -16.78 -4.82 -18.49
CA SER A 249 -18.18 -5.16 -18.73
C SER A 249 -18.79 -5.79 -17.46
N GLU A 250 -19.84 -5.16 -16.92
CA GLU A 250 -20.58 -5.69 -15.77
C GLU A 250 -21.17 -7.08 -16.07
N SER A 251 -21.39 -7.39 -17.35
CA SER A 251 -21.92 -8.67 -17.81
C SER A 251 -20.90 -9.81 -17.71
N ASP A 252 -19.59 -9.57 -17.87
CA ASP A 252 -18.54 -10.57 -17.64
C ASP A 252 -18.23 -10.73 -16.15
N LEU A 253 -18.34 -9.65 -15.38
CA LEU A 253 -18.22 -9.63 -13.92
C LEU A 253 -19.32 -10.44 -13.24
N GLY A 254 -20.58 -10.22 -13.62
CA GLY A 254 -21.74 -10.92 -13.06
C GLY A 254 -21.79 -12.41 -13.40
N LYS A 255 -21.10 -12.85 -14.46
CA LYS A 255 -20.98 -14.28 -14.81
C LYS A 255 -19.90 -15.01 -14.00
N ARG A 256 -18.89 -14.29 -13.48
CA ARG A 256 -17.72 -14.89 -12.79
C ARG A 256 -17.77 -14.75 -11.27
N LEU A 257 -18.52 -13.78 -10.75
CA LEU A 257 -18.55 -13.43 -9.32
C LEU A 257 -19.96 -13.49 -8.77
N ARG A 258 -20.09 -13.93 -7.51
CA ARG A 258 -21.37 -13.88 -6.80
C ARG A 258 -21.83 -12.42 -6.60
N PRO A 259 -23.15 -12.15 -6.53
CA PRO A 259 -23.66 -10.78 -6.41
C PRO A 259 -23.10 -9.97 -5.24
N GLU A 260 -22.80 -10.63 -4.12
CA GLU A 260 -22.23 -9.99 -2.93
C GLU A 260 -20.83 -9.44 -3.20
N LEU A 261 -20.09 -10.13 -4.08
CA LEU A 261 -18.72 -9.80 -4.48
C LEU A 261 -18.67 -8.65 -5.49
N LEU A 262 -19.74 -8.46 -6.28
CA LEU A 262 -19.83 -7.35 -7.23
C LEU A 262 -19.84 -5.97 -6.55
N LYS A 263 -20.27 -5.89 -5.29
CA LYS A 263 -20.29 -4.61 -4.56
C LYS A 263 -18.88 -4.06 -4.38
N GLY A 264 -17.95 -4.86 -3.84
CA GLY A 264 -16.58 -4.40 -3.60
C GLY A 264 -15.85 -4.08 -4.90
N VAL A 265 -16.06 -4.86 -5.96
CA VAL A 265 -15.50 -4.55 -7.28
C VAL A 265 -16.01 -3.20 -7.81
N ARG A 266 -17.33 -2.95 -7.72
CA ARG A 266 -17.91 -1.64 -8.09
C ARG A 266 -17.29 -0.49 -7.29
N THR A 267 -17.07 -0.66 -5.98
CA THR A 267 -16.39 0.35 -5.16
C THR A 267 -14.99 0.68 -5.67
N VAL A 268 -14.20 -0.32 -6.09
CA VAL A 268 -12.87 -0.08 -6.68
C VAL A 268 -12.97 0.66 -8.00
N ILE A 269 -13.92 0.28 -8.85
CA ILE A 269 -14.17 0.95 -10.13
C ILE A 269 -14.51 2.42 -9.89
N ASP A 270 -15.47 2.69 -9.01
CA ASP A 270 -15.91 4.04 -8.68
C ASP A 270 -14.75 4.87 -8.10
N PHE A 271 -13.94 4.28 -7.23
CA PHE A 271 -12.74 4.93 -6.71
C PHE A 271 -11.70 5.21 -7.82
N ALA A 272 -11.50 4.29 -8.76
CA ALA A 272 -10.58 4.44 -9.88
C ALA A 272 -11.05 5.48 -10.90
N ARG A 273 -12.37 5.73 -10.99
CA ARG A 273 -12.97 6.74 -11.89
C ARG A 273 -12.82 8.17 -11.40
N LYS A 274 -12.58 8.38 -10.11
CA LYS A 274 -12.48 9.74 -9.57
C LYS A 274 -11.29 10.46 -10.21
N PRO A 275 -11.46 11.74 -10.59
CA PRO A 275 -10.40 12.53 -11.20
C PRO A 275 -9.13 12.49 -10.36
N ARG A 276 -7.98 12.36 -11.05
CA ARG A 276 -6.66 12.46 -10.44
C ARG A 276 -5.88 13.56 -11.12
N THR A 277 -5.27 14.43 -10.32
CA THR A 277 -4.36 15.45 -10.80
C THR A 277 -2.93 14.91 -10.65
N GLY A 278 -2.26 14.57 -11.74
CA GLY A 278 -0.87 14.07 -11.69
C GLY A 278 -0.70 12.55 -11.53
N GLU A 279 0.56 12.11 -11.54
CA GLU A 279 0.93 10.69 -11.66
C GLU A 279 0.79 9.89 -10.36
N PHE A 280 0.28 8.66 -10.44
CA PHE A 280 0.22 7.74 -9.30
C PHE A 280 1.60 7.17 -8.93
N ILE A 281 2.43 6.90 -9.94
CA ILE A 281 3.84 6.53 -9.78
C ILE A 281 4.67 7.75 -10.14
N ARG A 282 5.13 8.48 -9.11
CA ARG A 282 5.70 9.82 -9.28
C ARG A 282 7.20 9.83 -9.65
N LYS A 283 8.03 9.13 -8.88
CA LYS A 283 9.49 9.08 -9.10
C LYS A 283 10.12 7.71 -8.80
N GLY A 284 9.60 6.98 -7.81
CA GLY A 284 10.12 5.66 -7.45
C GLY A 284 11.60 5.66 -7.01
N GLN A 285 12.03 6.75 -6.36
CA GLN A 285 13.40 6.99 -5.91
C GLN A 285 13.50 7.13 -4.39
N VAL A 286 14.67 6.88 -3.83
CA VAL A 286 15.00 7.16 -2.42
C VAL A 286 15.65 8.54 -2.32
N GLY A 287 15.26 9.34 -1.32
CA GLY A 287 15.90 10.61 -0.99
C GLY A 287 15.25 11.87 -1.57
N ASP A 288 14.05 11.77 -2.15
CA ASP A 288 13.34 12.93 -2.72
C ASP A 288 12.84 13.91 -1.65
N TRP A 289 12.83 13.51 -0.39
CA TRP A 289 12.56 14.38 0.75
C TRP A 289 13.41 15.65 0.77
N ARG A 290 14.65 15.62 0.25
CA ARG A 290 15.55 16.79 0.13
C ARG A 290 14.96 17.97 -0.62
N ASN A 291 14.09 17.68 -1.57
CA ASN A 291 13.48 18.69 -2.43
C ASN A 291 12.24 19.34 -1.81
N HIS A 292 11.84 18.92 -0.59
CA HIS A 292 10.56 19.29 0.01
C HIS A 292 10.70 19.78 1.45
N PHE A 293 11.51 19.10 2.26
CA PHE A 293 11.63 19.42 3.68
C PHE A 293 12.46 20.68 3.90
N SER A 294 11.90 21.64 4.63
CA SER A 294 12.66 22.75 5.22
C SER A 294 13.51 22.27 6.41
N PRO A 295 14.58 23.01 6.79
CA PRO A 295 15.39 22.67 7.97
C PRO A 295 14.56 22.52 9.27
N GLU A 296 13.52 23.34 9.43
CA GLU A 296 12.65 23.29 10.60
C GLU A 296 11.75 22.04 10.59
N GLN A 297 11.22 21.64 9.43
CA GLN A 297 10.48 20.38 9.30
C GLN A 297 11.38 19.17 9.55
N ILE A 298 12.64 19.22 9.12
CA ILE A 298 13.63 18.18 9.43
C ILE A 298 13.81 18.06 10.95
N ARG A 299 14.05 19.18 11.65
CA ARG A 299 14.21 19.20 13.11
C ARG A 299 13.01 18.58 13.81
N ARG A 300 11.79 19.00 13.44
CA ARG A 300 10.54 18.50 14.03
C ARG A 300 10.27 17.04 13.74
N MET A 301 10.57 16.57 12.52
CA MET A 301 10.45 15.15 12.18
C MET A 301 11.45 14.32 12.98
N ARG A 302 12.68 14.80 13.20
CA ARG A 302 13.68 14.10 14.04
C ARG A 302 13.22 13.99 15.49
N GLU A 303 12.65 15.05 16.04
CA GLU A 303 12.07 15.03 17.40
C GLU A 303 10.94 14.01 17.50
N ARG A 304 10.01 14.04 16.53
CA ARG A 304 8.92 13.06 16.46
C ARG A 304 9.45 11.63 16.35
N ILE A 305 10.44 11.38 15.49
CA ILE A 305 11.08 10.05 15.35
C ILE A 305 11.67 9.62 16.70
N ALA A 306 12.48 10.47 17.32
CA ALA A 306 13.16 10.14 18.58
C ALA A 306 12.15 9.81 19.69
N GLU A 307 11.06 10.57 19.79
CA GLU A 307 9.97 10.31 20.72
C GLU A 307 9.22 9.02 20.38
N ALA A 308 8.80 8.84 19.13
CA ALA A 308 7.98 7.70 18.70
C ALA A 308 8.70 6.36 18.84
N THR A 309 9.99 6.35 18.51
CA THR A 309 10.80 5.14 18.45
C THR A 309 11.65 4.94 19.70
N ALA A 310 11.40 5.73 20.75
CA ALA A 310 12.12 5.63 22.02
C ALA A 310 12.06 4.19 22.55
N GLY A 311 13.22 3.64 22.91
CA GLY A 311 13.33 2.25 23.40
C GLY A 311 13.28 1.17 22.31
N THR A 312 13.33 1.53 21.03
CA THR A 312 13.37 0.59 19.90
C THR A 312 14.59 0.82 19.00
N ASP A 313 14.96 -0.19 18.22
CA ASP A 313 15.97 -0.13 17.17
C ASP A 313 15.36 0.09 15.77
N LEU A 314 14.10 0.55 15.68
CA LEU A 314 13.39 0.70 14.40
C LEU A 314 14.22 1.48 13.37
N MET A 315 14.83 2.60 13.79
CA MET A 315 15.59 3.45 12.87
C MET A 315 16.86 2.79 12.33
N SER A 316 17.30 1.65 12.90
CA SER A 316 18.40 0.85 12.33
C SER A 316 18.05 0.24 10.97
N LEU A 317 16.76 0.10 10.63
CA LEU A 317 16.29 -0.34 9.31
C LEU A 317 16.81 0.54 8.17
N TRP A 318 17.11 1.80 8.45
CA TRP A 318 17.61 2.76 7.47
C TRP A 318 19.06 3.16 7.74
N LYS A 319 19.81 2.33 8.49
CA LYS A 319 21.25 2.53 8.66
C LYS A 319 21.94 2.46 7.30
N GLY A 320 22.65 3.52 6.94
CA GLY A 320 23.31 3.65 5.64
C GLY A 320 22.42 4.18 4.52
N VAL A 321 21.15 4.49 4.82
CA VAL A 321 20.32 5.34 3.96
C VAL A 321 20.59 6.78 4.36
N ASP A 322 20.76 7.65 3.36
CA ASP A 322 20.98 9.07 3.59
C ASP A 322 19.66 9.76 4.02
N ILE A 323 19.39 9.76 5.33
CA ILE A 323 18.28 10.45 6.00
C ILE A 323 18.84 11.37 7.13
N PRO A 324 18.16 12.49 7.45
CA PRO A 324 18.68 13.54 8.35
C PRO A 324 18.96 13.19 9.81
#